data_AF-A0A8J7PZ84-F1
#
_entry.id   AF-A0A8J7PZ84-F1
#
_cell.length_a   1.000
_cell.length_b   1.000
_cell.length_c   1.000
_cell.angle_alpha   90.00
_cell.angle_beta   90.00
_cell.angle_gamma   90.00
#
_symmetry.space_group_name_H-M   'P 1'
#
loop_
_entity.id
_entity.type
_entity.pdbx_description
1 polymer ?
#
loop_
_entity_poly.entity_id
_entity_poly.type
_entity_poly.pdbx_seq_one_letter_code
_entity_poly.pdbx_strand_id
1 'polypeptide(L)'
;MQNNRLKSPHLPPEFYPDDLLTIKDIRLTLRQIDIIACLISGGTGKTISSLLDIEIKTLEAHKKDIGGKIGGGIQEDIISFVQTSDKYALIKQHYLILLYKSEFEKQLKEHAKNSHGNFPVFKIETQQIYSNKPS
;
A
#
# COMPACT_ATOMS: atom_id res chain seq x y z
N MET A 1 -15.00 18.56 -15.95
CA MET A 1 -15.17 17.10 -15.85
C MET A 1 -14.37 16.64 -14.64
N GLN A 2 -15.04 16.29 -13.54
CA GLN A 2 -14.36 15.83 -12.34
C GLN A 2 -13.80 14.42 -12.60
N ASN A 3 -12.48 14.31 -12.61
CA ASN A 3 -11.78 13.03 -12.69
C ASN A 3 -12.03 12.30 -11.36
N ASN A 4 -13.12 11.55 -11.26
CA ASN A 4 -13.31 10.56 -10.21
C ASN A 4 -12.34 9.40 -10.48
N ARG A 5 -11.04 9.63 -10.27
CA ARG A 5 -10.12 8.53 -10.03
C ARG A 5 -10.57 7.92 -8.72
N LEU A 6 -11.28 6.80 -8.79
CA LEU A 6 -11.45 5.91 -7.66
C LEU A 6 -10.03 5.69 -7.13
N LYS A 7 -9.68 6.36 -6.02
CA LYS A 7 -8.36 6.21 -5.39
C LYS A 7 -8.14 4.72 -5.24
N SER A 8 -7.05 4.18 -5.81
CA SER A 8 -6.75 2.76 -5.69
C SER A 8 -6.95 2.37 -4.22
N PRO A 9 -7.79 1.37 -3.92
CA PRO A 9 -8.05 1.00 -2.55
C PRO A 9 -6.71 0.68 -1.91
N HIS A 10 -6.42 1.31 -0.78
CA HIS A 10 -5.32 0.87 0.06
C HIS A 10 -5.49 -0.62 0.34
N LEU A 11 -4.38 -1.36 0.52
CA LEU A 11 -4.50 -2.72 1.01
C LEU A 11 -5.34 -2.70 2.31
N PRO A 12 -6.25 -3.66 2.48
CA PRO A 12 -7.01 -3.78 3.72
C PRO A 12 -6.08 -3.87 4.95
N PRO A 13 -6.51 -3.40 6.13
CA PRO A 13 -5.67 -3.40 7.34
C PRO A 13 -5.13 -4.78 7.71
N GLU A 14 -5.81 -5.86 7.33
CA GLU A 14 -5.42 -7.25 7.58
C GLU A 14 -4.10 -7.63 6.89
N PHE A 15 -3.67 -6.87 5.89
CA PHE A 15 -2.38 -7.05 5.20
C PHE A 15 -1.22 -6.32 5.88
N TYR A 16 -1.47 -5.62 6.99
CA TYR A 16 -0.47 -4.89 7.76
C TYR A 16 -0.46 -5.40 9.19
N PRO A 17 0.28 -6.47 9.49
CA PRO A 17 0.38 -6.94 10.87
C PRO A 17 1.00 -5.83 11.73
N ASP A 18 0.58 -5.72 13.00
CA ASP A 18 1.00 -4.62 13.88
C ASP A 18 2.52 -4.51 14.02
N ASP A 19 3.20 -5.66 13.92
CA ASP A 19 4.65 -5.77 13.98
C ASP A 19 5.38 -5.23 12.73
N LEU A 20 4.67 -5.03 11.61
CA LEU A 20 5.18 -4.36 10.42
C LEU A 20 5.14 -2.83 10.57
N LEU A 21 4.19 -2.31 11.35
CA LEU A 21 3.98 -0.86 11.51
C LEU A 21 5.01 -0.21 12.42
N THR A 22 5.80 -1.01 13.15
CA THR A 22 6.83 -0.53 14.06
C THR A 22 8.18 -1.09 13.65
N ILE A 23 9.10 -0.21 13.26
CA ILE A 23 10.48 -0.57 12.92
C ILE A 23 11.38 0.13 13.93
N LYS A 24 12.16 -0.63 14.72
CA LYS A 24 13.06 -0.08 15.75
C LYS A 24 12.35 0.97 16.64
N ASP A 25 11.19 0.60 17.17
CA ASP A 25 10.33 1.43 18.03
C ASP A 25 9.72 2.68 17.38
N ILE A 26 9.92 2.88 16.08
CA ILE A 26 9.32 3.99 15.32
C ILE A 26 8.04 3.51 14.65
N ARG A 27 6.92 4.14 15.01
CA ARG A 27 5.60 3.85 14.43
C ARG A 27 5.39 4.59 13.10
N LEU A 28 5.10 3.81 12.07
CA LEU A 28 4.86 4.25 10.70
C LEU A 28 3.40 4.03 10.32
N THR A 29 2.90 4.83 9.38
CA THR A 29 1.57 4.63 8.82
C THR A 29 1.59 3.54 7.75
N LEU A 30 0.43 2.98 7.42
CA LEU A 30 0.28 1.99 6.33
C LEU A 30 0.92 2.49 5.03
N ARG A 31 0.67 3.76 4.68
CA ARG A 31 1.22 4.37 3.46
C ARG A 31 2.74 4.58 3.55
N GLN A 32 3.27 4.90 4.74
CA GLN A 32 4.71 5.00 4.94
C GLN A 32 5.38 3.64 4.75
N ILE A 33 4.78 2.57 5.27
CA ILE A 33 5.25 1.19 5.04
C ILE A 33 5.23 0.85 3.56
N ASP A 34 4.17 1.16 2.82
CA ASP A 34 4.13 0.91 1.37
C ASP A 34 5.30 1.58 0.64
N ILE A 35 5.55 2.86 0.96
CA ILE A 35 6.61 3.65 0.34
C ILE A 35 7.98 3.06 0.69
N ILE A 36 8.22 2.74 1.96
CA ILE A 36 9.45 2.11 2.42
C ILE A 36 9.68 0.78 1.70
N ALA A 37 8.65 -0.06 1.58
CA ALA A 37 8.72 -1.34 0.89
C ALA A 37 9.14 -1.18 -0.57
N CYS A 38 8.65 -0.15 -1.25
CA CYS A 38 9.08 0.15 -2.60
C CYS A 38 10.50 0.69 -2.67
N LEU A 39 10.91 1.57 -1.73
CA LEU A 39 12.26 2.15 -1.71
C LEU A 39 13.34 1.07 -1.51
N ILE A 40 13.15 0.17 -0.54
CA ILE A 40 14.11 -0.91 -0.28
C ILE A 40 14.22 -1.92 -1.44
N SER A 41 13.22 -1.94 -2.31
CA SER A 41 13.16 -2.79 -3.49
C SER A 41 13.71 -2.10 -4.75
N GLY A 42 14.31 -0.92 -4.60
CA GLY A 42 14.90 -0.15 -5.71
C GLY A 42 13.92 0.74 -6.46
N GLY A 43 12.74 1.01 -5.88
CA GLY A 43 11.74 1.87 -6.48
C GLY A 43 12.23 3.31 -6.66
N THR A 44 12.00 3.86 -7.85
CA THR A 44 12.18 5.29 -8.15
C THR A 44 10.91 6.08 -7.88
N GLY A 45 11.02 7.41 -7.74
CA GLY A 45 9.84 8.26 -7.53
C GLY A 45 8.70 8.04 -8.54
N LYS A 46 9.04 7.79 -9.81
CA LYS A 46 8.06 7.49 -10.87
C LYS A 46 7.42 6.12 -10.71
N THR A 47 8.21 5.08 -10.47
CA THR A 47 7.68 3.72 -10.32
C THR A 47 6.83 3.60 -9.07
N ILE A 48 7.24 4.25 -7.97
CA ILE A 48 6.48 4.27 -6.71
C ILE A 48 5.17 5.05 -6.90
N SER A 49 5.23 6.22 -7.50
CA SER A 49 4.05 7.03 -7.82
C SER A 49 3.04 6.24 -8.65
N SER A 50 3.52 5.51 -9.67
CA SER A 50 2.66 4.67 -10.52
C SER A 50 2.10 3.46 -9.77
N LEU A 51 2.90 2.77 -8.96
CA LEU A 51 2.49 1.55 -8.26
C LEU A 51 1.46 1.85 -7.15
N LEU A 52 1.67 2.94 -6.41
CA LEU A 52 0.82 3.32 -5.29
C LEU A 52 -0.33 4.26 -5.68
N ASP A 53 -0.40 4.67 -6.94
CA ASP A 53 -1.35 5.66 -7.48
C ASP A 53 -1.39 6.96 -6.65
N ILE A 54 -0.20 7.51 -6.38
CA ILE A 54 -0.02 8.76 -5.64
C ILE A 54 0.79 9.77 -6.45
N GLU A 55 0.57 11.06 -6.22
CA GLU A 55 1.38 12.10 -6.85
C GLU A 55 2.83 12.09 -6.32
N ILE A 56 3.79 12.41 -7.18
CA ILE A 56 5.21 12.51 -6.80
C ILE A 56 5.40 13.52 -5.65
N LYS A 57 4.65 14.64 -5.64
CA LYS A 57 4.69 15.60 -4.52
C LYS A 57 4.29 14.97 -3.20
N THR A 58 3.24 14.15 -3.20
CA THR A 58 2.77 13.41 -2.01
C THR A 58 3.80 12.37 -1.58
N LEU A 59 4.43 11.68 -2.53
CA LEU A 59 5.52 10.75 -2.24
C LEU A 59 6.71 11.45 -1.55
N GLU A 60 7.17 12.58 -2.07
CA GLU A 60 8.29 13.33 -1.46
C GLU A 60 7.91 13.88 -0.07
N ALA A 61 6.66 14.32 0.12
CA ALA A 61 6.17 14.73 1.44
C ALA A 61 6.20 13.56 2.44
N HIS A 62 5.77 12.36 2.02
CA HIS A 62 5.87 11.16 2.86
C HIS A 62 7.31 10.76 3.15
N LYS A 63 8.21 10.82 2.16
CA LYS A 63 9.65 10.54 2.36
C LYS A 63 10.25 11.49 3.39
N LYS A 64 9.90 12.79 3.32
CA LYS A 64 10.34 13.79 4.31
C LYS A 64 9.82 13.47 5.71
N ASP A 65 8.55 13.08 5.85
CA ASP A 65 7.96 12.72 7.15
C ASP A 65 8.59 11.44 7.73
N ILE A 66 8.81 10.41 6.89
CA ILE A 66 9.55 9.20 7.27
C ILE A 66 10.95 9.59 7.75
N GLY A 67 11.64 10.43 6.98
CA GLY A 67 12.98 10.86 7.30
C GLY A 67 13.08 11.62 8.62
N GLY A 68 12.10 12.50 8.88
CA GLY A 68 11.97 13.19 10.16
C GLY A 68 11.75 12.26 11.35
N LYS A 69 11.07 11.12 11.15
CA LYS A 69 10.88 10.11 12.20
C LYS A 69 12.13 9.29 12.49
N ILE A 70 12.89 8.92 11.46
CA ILE A 70 14.08 8.04 11.59
C ILE A 70 15.38 8.82 11.83
N GLY A 71 15.35 10.15 11.75
CA GLY A 71 16.53 11.00 11.96
C GLY A 71 17.48 11.07 10.75
N GLY A 72 17.02 10.72 9.54
CA GLY A 72 17.78 10.73 8.30
C GLY A 72 16.88 11.03 7.10
N GLY A 73 17.30 11.91 6.19
CA GLY A 73 16.40 12.57 5.23
C GLY A 73 16.49 12.09 3.78
N ILE A 74 17.53 11.32 3.43
CA ILE A 74 17.73 10.83 2.06
C ILE A 74 17.25 9.38 1.92
N GLN A 75 17.07 8.94 0.68
CA GLN A 75 16.54 7.61 0.38
C GLN A 75 17.43 6.50 0.95
N GLU A 76 18.75 6.69 0.91
CA GLU A 76 19.76 5.77 1.41
C GLU A 76 19.68 5.61 2.93
N ASP A 77 19.36 6.68 3.66
CA ASP A 77 19.15 6.63 5.12
C ASP A 77 17.93 5.74 5.45
N ILE A 78 16.84 5.92 4.70
CA ILE A 78 15.63 5.10 4.88
C ILE A 78 15.93 3.63 4.57
N ILE A 79 16.66 3.36 3.49
CA ILE A 79 17.02 1.98 3.09
C ILE A 79 17.90 1.33 4.17
N SER A 80 18.96 2.01 4.59
CA SER A 80 19.89 1.50 5.60
C SER A 80 19.23 1.30 6.97
N PHE A 81 18.33 2.21 7.36
CA PHE A 81 17.54 2.12 8.59
C PHE A 81 16.76 0.80 8.65
N VAL A 82 16.11 0.42 7.54
CA VAL A 82 15.32 -0.80 7.44
C VAL A 82 16.17 -2.05 7.27
N GLN A 83 17.21 -2.00 6.45
CA GLN A 83 18.13 -3.13 6.23
C GLN A 83 18.81 -3.60 7.52
N THR A 84 19.05 -2.68 8.43
CA THR A 84 19.64 -2.96 9.75
C THR A 84 18.59 -3.32 10.81
N SER A 85 17.32 -3.52 10.43
CA SER A 85 16.25 -3.99 11.31
C SER A 85 15.90 -5.45 11.05
N ASP A 86 15.30 -6.10 12.06
CA ASP A 86 14.70 -7.42 11.96
C ASP A 86 13.47 -7.46 11.02
N LYS A 87 12.93 -6.29 10.65
CA LYS A 87 11.75 -6.14 9.79
C LYS A 87 12.05 -6.14 8.28
N TYR A 88 13.32 -6.16 7.87
CA TYR A 88 13.69 -6.08 6.45
C TYR A 88 13.01 -7.15 5.58
N ALA A 89 13.00 -8.40 6.03
CA ALA A 89 12.38 -9.50 5.30
C ALA A 89 10.85 -9.32 5.16
N LEU A 90 10.20 -8.90 6.25
CA LEU A 90 8.75 -8.65 6.29
C LEU A 90 8.34 -7.51 5.35
N ILE A 91 9.13 -6.44 5.31
CA ILE A 91 8.89 -5.29 4.43
C ILE A 91 9.13 -5.66 2.96
N LYS A 92 10.11 -6.53 2.66
CA LYS A 92 10.28 -7.09 1.31
C LYS A 92 9.09 -7.94 0.89
N GLN A 93 8.56 -8.76 1.80
CA GLN A 93 7.35 -9.53 1.54
C GLN A 93 6.15 -8.61 1.27
N HIS A 94 6.02 -7.52 2.03
CA HIS A 94 4.99 -6.51 1.81
C HIS A 94 5.06 -5.89 0.41
N TYR A 95 6.28 -5.62 -0.09
CA TYR A 95 6.46 -5.15 -1.47
C TYR A 95 5.90 -6.14 -2.51
N LEU A 96 6.10 -7.44 -2.31
CA LEU A 96 5.53 -8.46 -3.21
C LEU A 96 3.99 -8.44 -3.20
N ILE A 97 3.39 -8.24 -2.02
CA ILE A 97 1.92 -8.12 -1.89
C ILE A 97 1.42 -6.91 -2.70
N LEU A 98 2.12 -5.77 -2.63
CA LEU A 98 1.79 -4.58 -3.42
C LEU A 98 1.89 -4.85 -4.93
N LEU A 99 2.93 -5.57 -5.37
CA LEU A 99 3.07 -5.96 -6.78
C LEU A 99 1.94 -6.88 -7.24
N TYR A 100 1.60 -7.90 -6.45
CA TYR A 100 0.50 -8.81 -6.78
C TYR A 100 -0.84 -8.08 -6.87
N LYS A 101 -1.12 -7.17 -5.93
CA LYS A 101 -2.32 -6.32 -5.98
C LYS A 101 -2.34 -5.48 -7.25
N SER A 102 -1.24 -4.81 -7.59
CA SER A 102 -1.17 -3.96 -8.78
C SER A 102 -1.38 -4.75 -10.06
N GLU A 103 -0.78 -5.93 -10.17
CA GLU A 103 -0.93 -6.79 -11.34
C GLU A 103 -2.35 -7.36 -11.43
N PHE A 104 -2.93 -7.77 -10.30
CA PHE A 104 -4.33 -8.21 -10.23
C PHE A 104 -5.30 -7.10 -10.68
N GLU A 105 -5.15 -5.88 -10.17
CA GLU A 105 -5.98 -4.73 -10.58
C GLU A 105 -5.83 -4.40 -12.06
N LYS A 106 -4.61 -4.54 -12.61
CA LYS A 106 -4.35 -4.34 -14.03
C LYS A 106 -5.09 -5.39 -14.87
N GLN A 107 -4.99 -6.67 -14.52
CA GLN A 107 -5.69 -7.75 -15.21
C GLN A 107 -7.22 -7.53 -15.15
N LEU A 108 -7.77 -7.18 -13.99
CA LEU A 108 -9.20 -6.85 -13.87
C LEU A 108 -9.62 -5.71 -14.79
N LYS A 109 -8.82 -4.64 -14.88
CA LYS A 109 -9.09 -3.51 -15.78
C LYS A 109 -9.04 -3.92 -17.25
N GLU A 110 -8.11 -4.81 -17.63
CA GLU A 110 -8.02 -5.34 -19.00
C GLU A 110 -9.23 -6.22 -19.35
N HIS A 111 -9.64 -7.12 -18.44
CA HIS A 111 -10.83 -7.95 -18.63
C HIS A 111 -12.12 -7.13 -18.68
N ALA A 112 -12.25 -6.10 -17.86
CA ALA A 112 -13.41 -5.20 -17.88
C ALA A 112 -13.53 -4.44 -19.21
N LYS A 113 -12.41 -3.98 -19.80
CA LYS A 113 -12.39 -3.32 -21.12
C LYS A 113 -12.81 -4.25 -22.25
N ASN A 114 -12.46 -5.54 -22.15
CA ASN A 114 -12.76 -6.54 -23.18
C ASN A 114 -14.17 -7.14 -23.02
N SER A 115 -14.85 -6.90 -21.90
CA SER A 115 -16.21 -7.39 -21.64
C SER A 115 -17.25 -6.40 -22.15
N HIS A 116 -17.60 -6.50 -23.44
CA HIS A 116 -18.70 -5.72 -24.05
C HIS A 116 -20.12 -6.24 -23.71
N GLY A 117 -20.30 -7.15 -22.76
CA GLY A 117 -21.60 -7.78 -22.51
C GLY A 117 -21.85 -8.16 -21.05
N ASN A 118 -22.98 -7.67 -20.52
CA ASN A 118 -23.70 -8.16 -19.35
C ASN A 118 -22.85 -8.71 -18.20
N PHE A 119 -22.34 -7.82 -17.34
CA PHE A 119 -22.11 -8.21 -15.95
C PHE A 119 -23.49 -8.35 -15.28
N PRO A 120 -23.94 -9.56 -14.90
CA PRO A 120 -25.06 -9.67 -13.99
C PRO A 120 -24.67 -8.89 -12.73
N VAL A 121 -25.51 -7.93 -12.35
CA VAL A 121 -25.38 -7.21 -11.09
C VAL A 121 -25.56 -8.25 -9.98
N PHE A 122 -24.46 -8.81 -9.49
CA PHE A 122 -24.48 -9.63 -8.30
C PHE A 122 -24.75 -8.72 -7.12
N LYS A 123 -26.00 -8.70 -6.66
CA LYS A 123 -26.35 -8.14 -5.37
C LYS A 123 -25.68 -9.00 -4.32
N ILE A 124 -24.61 -8.49 -3.72
CA ILE A 124 -24.03 -9.07 -2.52
C ILE A 124 -25.02 -8.76 -1.40
N GLU A 125 -25.91 -9.71 -1.09
CA GLU A 125 -26.68 -9.66 0.14
C GLU A 125 -25.71 -9.92 1.29
N THR A 126 -25.28 -8.86 1.95
CA THR A 126 -24.57 -8.97 3.21
C THR A 126 -25.56 -9.45 4.25
N GLN A 127 -25.62 -10.76 4.49
CA GLN A 127 -26.24 -11.27 5.69
C GLN A 127 -25.42 -10.76 6.87
N GLN A 128 -26.03 -9.90 7.70
CA GLN A 128 -25.51 -9.53 9.00
C GLN A 128 -25.48 -10.79 9.88
N ILE A 129 -24.41 -11.57 9.78
CA ILE A 129 -24.10 -12.56 10.80
C ILE A 129 -23.45 -11.78 11.93
N TYR A 130 -24.13 -11.77 13.08
CA TYR A 130 -23.79 -11.12 14.35
C TYR A 130 -24.31 -9.69 14.55
N SER A 131 -25.52 -9.62 15.10
CA SER A 131 -25.84 -8.64 16.14
C SER A 131 -26.72 -9.27 17.21
N ASN A 132 -26.05 -9.56 18.34
CA ASN A 132 -26.51 -9.44 19.73
C ASN A 132 -27.80 -10.16 20.13
N LYS A 133 -27.61 -11.25 20.89
CA LYS A 133 -28.57 -11.73 21.87
C LYS A 133 -28.38 -10.87 23.14
N PRO A 134 -29.32 -9.99 23.52
CA PRO A 134 -29.25 -9.34 24.82
C PRO A 134 -29.66 -10.35 25.91
N SER A 135 -28.89 -10.35 27.00
CA SER A 135 -29.15 -11.03 28.26
C SER A 135 -30.44 -10.54 28.93
#